data_AF-A0A1S8YNF2-F1
#
_entry.id   AF-A0A1S8YNF2-F1
#
_cell.length_a   1.000
_cell.length_b   1.000
_cell.length_c   1.000
_cell.angle_alpha   90.00
_cell.angle_beta   90.00
_cell.angle_gamma   90.00
#
_symmetry.space_group_name_H-M   'P 1'
#
loop_
_entity.id
_entity.type
_entity.pdbx_description
1 polymer ?
#
loop_
_entity_poly.entity_id
_entity_poly.type
_entity_poly.pdbx_seq_one_letter_code
_entity_poly.pdbx_strand_id
1 'polypeptide(L)'
;MIEVNSFAQLRTTAPTTSGDFASLKRYNDGDSKYRGGGDFVGFLTTTLPADDGGTTAVGTNFYWKRVVNDPADLNVFHFGAKGDGYADDTAAVQRMVNWASTYNGNCFDLGVRFPGGKFLVKPIDISATQQSFFYLYGDDNPHGGMPRTVIISDKTSAPVFKVQARRCVIKGIWWNGQASADTTTNTGVITAAMTSNQQPFFENTITQGDSALIDGFRAQNTGGTVIKLQDTFDTRFNQIYALYTYSRVFDIGWSQSDGQNWDHSTAIELSNANFQNGFADATLYMPRVSQGLLRNVWIEHSRYPGDLTNGQWVVDALSIESCDNPLNMNNCRTQMRQLNLQSGGNVSLDSSGTRWLSSYEYGWRRDENYGTVMTGTMKAGWYSGYKITNTSTSDKWYRLGNFYMPKDNQQWVIEMIGRASNDTLSTPAGSPVTSIASCRTYLNLSRCSTAIYGDIYHHGSPAVIDVKFNRIAISYAEVWVKLKANSGDTMFNLKTTGPTRFESGSWSLFTPDLSETVDTSKIGTSVPNARCSLHNGLAGVGANEKGVLTVATAAAATPASTTPAGYITVNINGTDRKVAWFN
;
A
#
# COMPACT_ATOMS: atom_id res chain seq x y z
N MET A 1 2.93 -33.79 -52.73
CA MET A 1 2.32 -32.98 -51.67
C MET A 1 0.85 -32.80 -52.02
N ILE A 2 -0.05 -33.26 -51.17
CA ILE A 2 -1.51 -33.15 -51.34
C ILE A 2 -1.92 -31.78 -50.81
N GLU A 3 -2.74 -31.01 -51.52
CA GLU A 3 -3.31 -29.77 -50.98
C GLU A 3 -4.76 -30.01 -50.56
N VAL A 4 -5.11 -29.59 -49.35
CA VAL A 4 -6.49 -29.63 -48.84
C VAL A 4 -6.93 -28.24 -48.34
N ASN A 5 -8.18 -27.89 -48.62
CA ASN A 5 -8.73 -26.56 -48.34
C ASN A 5 -9.32 -26.43 -46.92
N SER A 6 -9.56 -27.53 -46.21
CA SER A 6 -10.13 -27.52 -44.85
C SER A 6 -9.79 -28.77 -44.04
N PHE A 7 -9.89 -28.69 -42.72
CA PHE A 7 -9.65 -29.84 -41.83
C PHE A 7 -10.71 -30.93 -42.03
N ALA A 8 -11.94 -30.54 -42.35
CA ALA A 8 -13.00 -31.48 -42.72
C ALA A 8 -12.64 -32.26 -43.99
N GLN A 9 -12.07 -31.59 -45.00
CA GLN A 9 -11.60 -32.25 -46.21
C GLN A 9 -10.43 -33.20 -45.93
N LEU A 10 -9.49 -32.81 -45.05
CA LEU A 10 -8.35 -33.63 -44.63
C LEU A 10 -8.79 -34.99 -44.07
N ARG A 11 -9.87 -35.04 -43.26
CA ARG A 11 -10.44 -36.29 -42.72
C ARG A 11 -10.99 -37.25 -43.77
N THR A 12 -11.30 -36.76 -44.96
CA THR A 12 -11.87 -37.55 -46.06
C THR A 12 -10.87 -37.83 -47.19
N THR A 13 -9.67 -37.26 -47.11
CA THR A 13 -8.63 -37.38 -48.15
C THR A 13 -7.56 -38.35 -47.66
N ALA A 14 -7.60 -39.61 -48.11
CA ALA A 14 -6.61 -40.61 -47.69
C ALA A 14 -5.22 -40.30 -48.29
N PRO A 15 -4.12 -40.51 -47.54
CA PRO A 15 -2.79 -40.57 -48.14
C PRO A 15 -2.69 -41.76 -49.11
N THR A 16 -1.88 -41.65 -50.15
CA THR A 16 -1.63 -42.77 -51.07
C THR A 16 -0.67 -43.77 -50.43
N THR A 17 0.32 -43.26 -49.70
CA THR A 17 1.27 -44.06 -48.90
C THR A 17 1.54 -43.43 -47.54
N SER A 18 1.89 -44.25 -46.55
CA SER A 18 2.35 -43.73 -45.25
C SER A 18 3.63 -42.91 -45.44
N GLY A 19 3.65 -41.70 -44.90
CA GLY A 19 4.71 -40.70 -45.11
C GLY A 19 4.37 -39.60 -46.11
N ASP A 20 3.23 -39.70 -46.83
CA ASP A 20 2.77 -38.63 -47.70
C ASP A 20 2.55 -37.33 -46.91
N PHE A 21 2.84 -36.19 -47.54
CA PHE A 21 2.59 -34.87 -46.97
C PHE A 21 1.34 -34.23 -47.56
N ALA A 22 0.50 -33.67 -46.68
CA ALA A 22 -0.59 -32.77 -47.03
C ALA A 22 -0.35 -31.35 -46.49
N SER A 23 -0.56 -30.34 -47.32
CA SER A 23 -0.60 -28.93 -46.94
C SER A 23 -2.06 -28.52 -46.73
N LEU A 24 -2.41 -28.21 -45.47
CA LEU A 24 -3.71 -27.68 -45.08
C LEU A 24 -3.69 -26.17 -45.22
N LYS A 25 -4.49 -25.60 -46.14
CA LYS A 25 -4.52 -24.14 -46.35
C LYS A 25 -5.12 -23.36 -45.18
N ARG A 26 -6.09 -23.96 -44.48
CA ARG A 26 -6.85 -23.35 -43.38
C ARG A 26 -7.65 -24.42 -42.65
N TYR A 27 -8.03 -24.18 -41.41
CA TYR A 27 -8.87 -25.12 -40.67
C TYR A 27 -10.31 -25.13 -41.19
N ASN A 28 -10.95 -23.95 -41.18
CA ASN A 28 -12.33 -23.75 -41.57
C ASN A 28 -12.40 -23.44 -43.07
N ASP A 29 -13.25 -24.17 -43.81
CA ASP A 29 -13.42 -23.87 -45.23
C ASP A 29 -13.98 -22.45 -45.44
N GLY A 30 -13.55 -21.79 -46.52
CA GLY A 30 -13.92 -20.42 -46.83
C GLY A 30 -13.32 -19.34 -45.92
N ASP A 31 -12.51 -19.67 -44.89
CA ASP A 31 -11.80 -18.64 -44.10
C ASP A 31 -10.79 -17.90 -44.99
N SER A 32 -11.04 -16.62 -45.23
CA SER A 32 -10.22 -15.76 -46.09
C SER A 32 -8.92 -15.31 -45.42
N LYS A 33 -8.78 -15.53 -44.10
CA LYS A 33 -7.56 -15.22 -43.35
C LYS A 33 -6.59 -16.41 -43.24
N TYR A 34 -6.93 -17.54 -43.85
CA TYR A 34 -6.08 -18.74 -43.93
C TYR A 34 -5.57 -19.26 -42.57
N ARG A 35 -6.41 -19.20 -41.53
CA ARG A 35 -6.00 -19.52 -40.16
C ARG A 35 -6.04 -21.03 -39.88
N GLY A 36 -5.13 -21.50 -39.03
CA GLY A 36 -5.09 -22.90 -38.56
C GLY A 36 -4.58 -23.92 -39.58
N GLY A 37 -4.04 -23.46 -40.71
CA GLY A 37 -3.38 -24.29 -41.73
C GLY A 37 -2.07 -24.91 -41.23
N GLY A 38 -1.34 -25.56 -42.14
CA GLY A 38 -0.02 -26.17 -41.87
C GLY A 38 0.15 -27.55 -42.52
N ASP A 39 1.32 -28.14 -42.36
CA ASP A 39 1.66 -29.42 -42.97
C ASP A 39 1.28 -30.61 -42.08
N PHE A 40 0.91 -31.72 -42.72
CA PHE A 40 0.54 -32.98 -42.07
C PHE A 40 1.21 -34.16 -42.78
N VAL A 41 1.61 -35.17 -42.01
CA VAL A 41 2.12 -36.46 -42.50
C VAL A 41 1.03 -37.52 -42.37
N GLY A 42 0.77 -38.24 -43.45
CA GLY A 42 -0.28 -39.26 -43.53
C GLY A 42 0.23 -40.64 -43.15
N PHE A 43 -0.63 -41.45 -42.52
CA PHE A 43 -0.34 -42.83 -42.14
C PHE A 43 -1.52 -43.73 -42.48
N LEU A 44 -1.27 -44.81 -43.22
CA LEU A 44 -2.24 -45.88 -43.49
C LEU A 44 -2.16 -46.93 -42.37
N THR A 45 -3.27 -47.14 -41.65
CA THR A 45 -3.35 -48.11 -40.55
C THR A 45 -4.81 -48.39 -40.18
N THR A 46 -5.10 -49.58 -39.68
CA THR A 46 -6.41 -49.93 -39.10
C THR A 46 -6.51 -49.59 -37.62
N THR A 47 -5.38 -49.41 -36.93
CA THR A 47 -5.33 -48.92 -35.54
C THR A 47 -5.18 -47.41 -35.53
N LEU A 48 -6.29 -46.71 -35.32
CA LEU A 48 -6.37 -45.26 -35.44
C LEU A 48 -6.15 -44.57 -34.08
N PRO A 49 -5.37 -43.48 -34.02
CA PRO A 49 -5.36 -42.60 -32.85
C PRO A 49 -6.72 -41.89 -32.69
N ALA A 50 -6.93 -41.20 -31.57
CA ALA A 50 -8.08 -40.33 -31.42
C ALA A 50 -7.92 -39.07 -32.30
N ASP A 51 -9.01 -38.65 -32.95
CA ASP A 51 -9.08 -37.34 -33.60
C ASP A 51 -9.21 -36.26 -32.52
N ASP A 52 -8.19 -35.41 -32.40
CA ASP A 52 -8.18 -34.31 -31.44
C ASP A 52 -8.74 -33.01 -32.04
N GLY A 53 -9.14 -33.05 -33.32
CA GLY A 53 -9.63 -31.93 -34.08
C GLY A 53 -8.64 -30.78 -34.24
N GLY A 54 -7.34 -31.04 -34.23
CA GLY A 54 -6.33 -30.02 -34.54
C GLY A 54 -4.96 -30.55 -34.98
N THR A 55 -4.35 -31.49 -34.23
CA THR A 55 -3.05 -32.09 -34.58
C THR A 55 -3.16 -33.48 -35.17
N THR A 56 -4.29 -34.16 -34.97
CA THR A 56 -4.58 -35.49 -35.52
C THR A 56 -5.94 -35.48 -36.20
N ALA A 57 -5.97 -35.66 -37.53
CA ALA A 57 -7.20 -35.78 -38.32
C ALA A 57 -7.38 -37.25 -38.73
N VAL A 58 -8.47 -37.88 -38.34
CA VAL A 58 -8.68 -39.32 -38.53
C VAL A 58 -9.74 -39.56 -39.60
N GLY A 59 -9.43 -40.46 -40.55
CA GLY A 59 -10.36 -40.97 -41.55
C GLY A 59 -10.54 -42.48 -41.43
N THR A 60 -11.14 -43.12 -42.42
CA THR A 60 -11.33 -44.57 -42.43
C THR A 60 -10.04 -45.29 -42.85
N ASN A 61 -9.41 -46.02 -41.93
CA ASN A 61 -8.13 -46.74 -42.13
C ASN A 61 -6.91 -45.85 -42.45
N PHE A 62 -6.96 -44.56 -42.09
CA PHE A 62 -5.83 -43.65 -42.15
C PHE A 62 -5.96 -42.51 -41.14
N TYR A 63 -4.86 -41.84 -40.86
CA TYR A 63 -4.87 -40.55 -40.16
C TYR A 63 -3.78 -39.62 -40.68
N TRP A 64 -3.95 -38.33 -40.43
CA TRP A 64 -3.00 -37.27 -40.69
C TRP A 64 -2.51 -36.71 -39.35
N LYS A 65 -1.19 -36.61 -39.18
CA LYS A 65 -0.55 -36.01 -38.02
C LYS A 65 0.12 -34.70 -38.42
N ARG A 66 -0.23 -33.60 -37.75
CA ARG A 66 0.35 -32.28 -37.96
C ARG A 66 1.85 -32.31 -37.71
N VAL A 67 2.62 -31.66 -38.58
CA VAL A 67 4.03 -31.37 -38.35
C VAL A 67 4.11 -30.24 -37.33
N VAL A 68 4.61 -30.55 -36.13
CA VAL A 68 4.75 -29.60 -35.03
C VAL A 68 6.22 -29.51 -34.69
N ASN A 69 6.85 -28.37 -35.03
CA ASN A 69 8.25 -28.11 -34.70
C ASN A 69 8.39 -27.65 -33.25
N ASP A 70 7.54 -26.70 -32.84
CA ASP A 70 7.39 -26.24 -31.47
C ASP A 70 5.90 -26.31 -31.08
N PRO A 71 5.52 -27.07 -30.02
CA PRO A 71 4.14 -27.09 -29.55
C PRO A 71 3.63 -25.72 -29.04
N ALA A 72 4.51 -24.78 -28.70
CA ALA A 72 4.13 -23.43 -28.29
C ALA A 72 3.60 -22.55 -29.44
N ASP A 73 3.84 -22.95 -30.70
CA ASP A 73 3.33 -22.27 -31.90
C ASP A 73 1.86 -22.62 -32.18
N LEU A 74 1.36 -23.70 -31.57
CA LEU A 74 -0.04 -24.08 -31.70
C LEU A 74 -0.94 -23.17 -30.87
N ASN A 75 -2.14 -22.94 -31.38
CA ASN A 75 -3.12 -22.00 -30.85
C ASN A 75 -4.52 -22.41 -31.28
N VAL A 76 -5.56 -21.79 -30.72
CA VAL A 76 -6.96 -22.17 -30.93
C VAL A 76 -7.41 -22.14 -32.40
N PHE A 77 -6.76 -21.41 -33.31
CA PHE A 77 -7.08 -21.48 -34.74
C PHE A 77 -6.73 -22.84 -35.35
N HIS A 78 -5.67 -23.51 -34.87
CA HIS A 78 -5.30 -24.86 -35.30
C HIS A 78 -6.33 -25.91 -34.85
N PHE A 79 -7.18 -25.57 -33.89
CA PHE A 79 -8.29 -26.38 -33.40
C PHE A 79 -9.66 -25.88 -33.88
N GLY A 80 -9.68 -24.92 -34.80
CA GLY A 80 -10.89 -24.48 -35.50
C GLY A 80 -11.59 -23.24 -34.98
N ALA A 81 -10.99 -22.50 -34.06
CA ALA A 81 -11.53 -21.20 -33.67
C ALA A 81 -11.55 -20.25 -34.87
N LYS A 82 -12.53 -19.33 -34.89
CA LYS A 82 -12.65 -18.25 -35.87
C LYS A 82 -12.21 -16.91 -35.33
N GLY A 83 -12.30 -16.64 -34.01
CA GLY A 83 -11.80 -15.39 -33.43
C GLY A 83 -12.39 -14.12 -34.07
N ASP A 84 -13.66 -14.19 -34.49
CA ASP A 84 -14.41 -13.07 -35.07
C ASP A 84 -15.34 -12.38 -34.05
N GLY A 85 -15.52 -12.97 -32.87
CA GLY A 85 -16.39 -12.49 -31.80
C GLY A 85 -17.87 -12.76 -32.02
N TYR A 86 -18.22 -13.61 -32.99
CA TYR A 86 -19.59 -13.99 -33.32
C TYR A 86 -19.77 -15.51 -33.32
N ALA A 87 -18.84 -16.23 -33.94
CA ALA A 87 -18.85 -17.68 -33.96
C ALA A 87 -18.45 -18.23 -32.59
N ASP A 88 -19.12 -19.31 -32.18
CA ASP A 88 -18.84 -20.00 -30.94
C ASP A 88 -17.51 -20.77 -31.05
N ASP A 89 -16.49 -20.26 -30.36
CA ASP A 89 -15.13 -20.81 -30.36
C ASP A 89 -14.91 -21.83 -29.24
N THR A 90 -15.92 -22.11 -28.40
CA THR A 90 -15.82 -22.95 -27.19
C THR A 90 -15.27 -24.35 -27.51
N ALA A 91 -15.75 -24.97 -28.59
CA ALA A 91 -15.31 -26.31 -28.96
C ALA A 91 -13.84 -26.37 -29.37
N ALA A 92 -13.32 -25.30 -30.00
CA ALA A 92 -11.90 -25.20 -30.36
C ALA A 92 -11.02 -25.00 -29.13
N VAL A 93 -11.47 -24.17 -28.18
CA VAL A 93 -10.81 -23.96 -26.88
C VAL A 93 -10.76 -25.29 -26.10
N GLN A 94 -11.88 -26.01 -25.99
CA GLN A 94 -11.92 -27.29 -25.28
C GLN A 94 -10.99 -28.35 -25.92
N ARG A 95 -10.95 -28.42 -27.26
CA ARG A 95 -10.01 -29.31 -27.95
C ARG A 95 -8.56 -28.98 -27.61
N MET A 96 -8.20 -27.69 -27.57
CA MET A 96 -6.86 -27.27 -27.20
C MET A 96 -6.54 -27.55 -25.72
N VAL A 97 -7.48 -27.36 -24.79
CA VAL A 97 -7.33 -27.75 -23.37
C VAL A 97 -6.98 -29.23 -23.27
N ASN A 98 -7.77 -30.08 -23.94
CA ASN A 98 -7.60 -31.53 -23.89
C ASN A 98 -6.26 -31.94 -24.52
N TRP A 99 -5.90 -31.37 -25.67
CA TRP A 99 -4.63 -31.62 -26.33
C TRP A 99 -3.43 -31.18 -25.47
N ALA A 100 -3.45 -29.96 -24.92
CA ALA A 100 -2.35 -29.44 -24.11
C ALA A 100 -2.09 -30.28 -22.85
N SER A 101 -3.16 -30.82 -22.25
CA SER A 101 -3.06 -31.69 -21.07
C SER A 101 -2.47 -33.08 -21.36
N THR A 102 -2.44 -33.51 -22.62
CA THR A 102 -2.05 -34.87 -23.02
C THR A 102 -0.88 -34.94 -24.01
N TYR A 103 -0.42 -33.79 -24.54
CA TYR A 103 0.60 -33.74 -25.58
C TYR A 103 1.92 -34.40 -25.19
N ASN A 104 2.48 -34.04 -24.03
CA ASN A 104 3.73 -34.59 -23.53
C ASN A 104 3.79 -34.47 -22.00
N GLY A 105 4.02 -35.60 -21.32
CA GLY A 105 4.17 -35.66 -19.86
C GLY A 105 5.39 -34.92 -19.29
N ASN A 106 6.22 -34.29 -20.12
CA ASN A 106 7.33 -33.42 -19.69
C ASN A 106 7.08 -31.94 -20.02
N CYS A 107 5.99 -31.60 -20.72
CA CYS A 107 5.67 -30.23 -21.15
C CYS A 107 4.31 -29.83 -20.59
N PHE A 108 4.34 -29.32 -19.36
CA PHE A 108 3.13 -29.00 -18.58
C PHE A 108 2.62 -27.57 -18.79
N ASP A 109 3.36 -26.74 -19.51
CA ASP A 109 3.17 -25.30 -19.62
C ASP A 109 2.60 -24.80 -20.95
N LEU A 110 2.12 -25.72 -21.82
CA LEU A 110 1.57 -25.36 -23.13
C LEU A 110 0.33 -24.46 -23.03
N GLY A 111 -0.64 -24.89 -22.21
CA GLY A 111 -1.90 -24.18 -21.98
C GLY A 111 -2.77 -24.01 -23.24
N VAL A 112 -3.84 -23.23 -23.09
CA VAL A 112 -4.62 -22.72 -24.22
C VAL A 112 -3.97 -21.44 -24.72
N ARG A 113 -3.72 -21.34 -26.02
CA ARG A 113 -3.10 -20.16 -26.64
C ARG A 113 -4.06 -19.48 -27.60
N PHE A 114 -4.30 -18.21 -27.36
CA PHE A 114 -5.08 -17.33 -28.19
C PHE A 114 -4.15 -16.37 -28.93
N PRO A 115 -4.27 -16.26 -30.26
CA PRO A 115 -3.67 -15.16 -30.99
C PRO A 115 -4.50 -13.88 -30.81
N GLY A 116 -4.03 -12.75 -31.36
CA GLY A 116 -4.80 -11.51 -31.40
C GLY A 116 -6.14 -11.69 -32.12
N GLY A 117 -7.23 -11.20 -31.52
CA GLY A 117 -8.58 -11.40 -32.02
C GLY A 117 -9.64 -11.31 -30.92
N LYS A 118 -10.91 -11.52 -31.30
CA LYS A 118 -12.04 -11.53 -30.37
C LYS A 118 -12.72 -12.90 -30.41
N PHE A 119 -12.83 -13.57 -29.27
CA PHE A 119 -13.32 -14.95 -29.19
C PHE A 119 -14.60 -14.99 -28.35
N LEU A 120 -15.64 -15.64 -28.88
CA LEU A 120 -16.83 -15.97 -28.11
C LEU A 120 -16.62 -17.35 -27.50
N VAL A 121 -16.37 -17.38 -26.18
CA VAL A 121 -16.11 -18.61 -25.43
C VAL A 121 -17.19 -18.74 -24.36
N LYS A 122 -18.06 -19.74 -24.51
CA LYS A 122 -19.07 -20.11 -23.52
C LYS A 122 -18.42 -20.84 -22.33
N PRO A 123 -19.15 -21.01 -21.21
CA PRO A 123 -18.62 -21.69 -20.03
C PRO A 123 -17.95 -23.03 -20.33
N ILE A 124 -16.71 -23.16 -19.87
CA ILE A 124 -15.91 -24.39 -19.84
C ILE A 124 -15.73 -24.78 -18.39
N ASP A 125 -16.37 -25.88 -17.98
CA ASP A 125 -16.25 -26.45 -16.65
C ASP A 125 -15.43 -27.75 -16.70
N ILE A 126 -14.21 -27.66 -16.19
CA ILE A 126 -13.29 -28.79 -15.99
C ILE A 126 -12.97 -29.01 -14.51
N SER A 127 -13.82 -28.48 -13.62
CA SER A 127 -13.62 -28.55 -12.16
C SER A 127 -13.97 -29.90 -11.53
N ALA A 128 -14.49 -30.85 -12.31
CA ALA A 128 -14.83 -32.20 -11.85
C ALA A 128 -13.60 -33.05 -11.49
N THR A 129 -12.39 -32.66 -11.91
CA THR A 129 -11.16 -33.39 -11.62
C THR A 129 -10.04 -32.42 -11.33
N GLN A 130 -9.29 -32.69 -10.26
CA GLN A 130 -8.13 -31.91 -9.91
C GLN A 130 -7.05 -32.01 -11.00
N GLN A 131 -6.55 -30.86 -11.43
CA GLN A 131 -5.48 -30.72 -12.41
C GLN A 131 -4.23 -30.13 -11.75
N SER A 132 -3.06 -30.50 -12.26
CA SER A 132 -1.81 -29.89 -11.79
C SER A 132 -1.63 -28.46 -12.31
N PHE A 133 -2.15 -28.17 -13.51
CA PHE A 133 -1.92 -26.93 -14.24
C PHE A 133 -3.15 -26.54 -15.06
N PHE A 134 -3.47 -25.26 -15.12
CA PHE A 134 -4.42 -24.69 -16.09
C PHE A 134 -3.94 -23.33 -16.56
N TYR A 135 -3.48 -23.24 -17.81
CA TYR A 135 -2.84 -22.03 -18.36
C TYR A 135 -3.62 -21.47 -19.55
N LEU A 136 -3.81 -20.15 -19.56
CA LEU A 136 -4.39 -19.36 -20.63
C LEU A 136 -3.39 -18.29 -21.06
N TYR A 137 -3.01 -18.31 -22.33
CA TYR A 137 -2.11 -17.33 -22.93
C TYR A 137 -2.83 -16.62 -24.07
N GLY A 138 -2.92 -15.30 -24.00
CA GLY A 138 -3.33 -14.45 -25.10
C GLY A 138 -2.16 -13.70 -25.71
N ASP A 139 -2.45 -12.97 -26.76
CA ASP A 139 -1.52 -12.06 -27.42
C ASP A 139 -1.39 -10.77 -26.59
N ASP A 140 -0.29 -10.65 -25.88
CA ASP A 140 -0.03 -9.53 -24.99
C ASP A 140 0.31 -8.24 -25.75
N ASN A 141 0.34 -7.15 -25.01
CA ASN A 141 0.78 -5.84 -25.46
C ASN A 141 1.90 -5.41 -24.51
N PRO A 142 3.04 -4.87 -25.00
CA PRO A 142 4.13 -4.38 -24.15
C PRO A 142 3.71 -3.38 -23.06
N HIS A 143 2.58 -2.69 -23.24
CA HIS A 143 2.01 -1.77 -22.25
C HIS A 143 1.12 -2.44 -21.18
N GLY A 144 0.81 -3.73 -21.31
CA GLY A 144 -0.01 -4.51 -20.37
C GLY A 144 -1.51 -4.20 -20.35
N GLY A 145 -1.89 -2.92 -20.49
CA GLY A 145 -3.27 -2.46 -20.24
C GLY A 145 -4.28 -2.69 -21.36
N MET A 146 -3.84 -3.15 -22.53
CA MET A 146 -4.71 -3.46 -23.67
C MET A 146 -4.20 -4.70 -24.42
N PRO A 147 -4.38 -5.90 -23.86
CA PRO A 147 -4.07 -7.13 -24.57
C PRO A 147 -4.89 -7.27 -25.86
N ARG A 148 -4.32 -7.94 -26.86
CA ARG A 148 -4.91 -8.06 -28.21
C ARG A 148 -5.87 -9.23 -28.34
N THR A 149 -5.90 -10.14 -27.36
CA THR A 149 -6.92 -11.19 -27.24
C THR A 149 -8.08 -10.71 -26.38
N VAL A 150 -9.26 -10.59 -26.98
CA VAL A 150 -10.51 -10.27 -26.28
C VAL A 150 -11.36 -11.52 -26.15
N ILE A 151 -11.82 -11.83 -24.93
CA ILE A 151 -12.81 -12.87 -24.68
C ILE A 151 -14.14 -12.20 -24.32
N ILE A 152 -15.20 -12.65 -24.98
CA ILE A 152 -16.61 -12.41 -24.62
C ILE A 152 -17.29 -13.76 -24.45
N SER A 153 -18.49 -13.78 -23.85
CA SER A 153 -19.22 -15.03 -23.61
C SER A 153 -20.74 -14.82 -23.78
N ASP A 154 -21.51 -15.84 -23.45
CA ASP A 154 -22.96 -15.94 -23.64
C ASP A 154 -23.80 -15.22 -22.58
N LYS A 155 -23.16 -14.54 -21.61
CA LYS A 155 -23.81 -13.78 -20.52
C LYS A 155 -24.58 -14.67 -19.53
N THR A 156 -24.33 -15.98 -19.52
CA THR A 156 -24.86 -16.88 -18.48
C THR A 156 -24.26 -16.55 -17.11
N SER A 157 -24.83 -17.08 -16.03
CA SER A 157 -24.28 -16.89 -14.68
C SER A 157 -23.10 -17.83 -14.36
N ALA A 158 -22.71 -18.72 -15.29
CA ALA A 158 -21.60 -19.65 -15.09
C ALA A 158 -20.26 -18.99 -15.46
N PRO A 159 -19.16 -19.26 -14.73
CA PRO A 159 -17.84 -18.77 -15.08
C PRO A 159 -17.45 -19.20 -16.51
N VAL A 160 -16.78 -18.32 -17.27
CA VAL A 160 -16.23 -18.70 -18.58
C VAL A 160 -15.25 -19.86 -18.43
N PHE A 161 -14.40 -19.82 -17.41
CA PHE A 161 -13.50 -20.89 -17.06
C PHE A 161 -13.70 -21.26 -15.59
N LYS A 162 -14.24 -22.46 -15.35
CA LYS A 162 -14.32 -23.05 -14.02
C LYS A 162 -13.40 -24.26 -13.96
N VAL A 163 -12.41 -24.19 -13.07
CA VAL A 163 -11.31 -25.16 -13.01
C VAL A 163 -11.08 -25.63 -11.58
N GLN A 164 -10.40 -26.75 -11.43
CA GLN A 164 -9.89 -27.23 -10.15
C GLN A 164 -8.39 -27.52 -10.33
N ALA A 165 -7.54 -26.49 -10.33
CA ALA A 165 -6.13 -26.62 -10.69
C ALA A 165 -5.19 -26.08 -9.61
N ARG A 166 -4.10 -26.78 -9.31
CA ARG A 166 -3.13 -26.36 -8.27
C ARG A 166 -2.31 -25.13 -8.69
N ARG A 167 -2.10 -24.95 -10.00
CA ARG A 167 -1.32 -23.86 -10.59
C ARG A 167 -2.04 -23.28 -11.80
N CYS A 168 -2.29 -21.99 -11.77
CA CYS A 168 -2.98 -21.28 -12.83
C CYS A 168 -2.13 -20.14 -13.40
N VAL A 169 -2.20 -19.96 -14.71
CA VAL A 169 -1.56 -18.84 -15.41
C VAL A 169 -2.58 -18.23 -16.36
N ILE A 170 -2.74 -16.91 -16.31
CA ILE A 170 -3.56 -16.17 -17.27
C ILE A 170 -2.75 -14.96 -17.73
N LYS A 171 -2.39 -14.92 -19.02
CA LYS A 171 -1.59 -13.81 -19.56
C LYS A 171 -2.21 -13.20 -20.80
N GLY A 172 -2.12 -11.89 -20.95
CA GLY A 172 -2.46 -11.23 -22.20
C GLY A 172 -3.94 -11.37 -22.59
N ILE A 173 -4.86 -11.36 -21.62
CA ILE A 173 -6.30 -11.52 -21.87
C ILE A 173 -7.05 -10.24 -21.54
N TRP A 174 -7.94 -9.83 -22.43
CA TRP A 174 -8.97 -8.84 -22.17
C TRP A 174 -10.34 -9.52 -22.07
N TRP A 175 -10.87 -9.61 -20.86
CA TRP A 175 -12.25 -10.00 -20.60
C TRP A 175 -13.21 -8.82 -20.76
N ASN A 176 -14.21 -8.96 -21.63
CA ASN A 176 -15.33 -8.03 -21.74
C ASN A 176 -16.64 -8.75 -21.40
N GLY A 177 -17.16 -8.50 -20.20
CA GLY A 177 -18.36 -9.17 -19.69
C GLY A 177 -19.67 -8.70 -20.32
N GLN A 178 -19.63 -7.65 -21.16
CA GLN A 178 -20.79 -7.11 -21.86
C GLN A 178 -21.97 -6.78 -20.92
N ALA A 179 -21.67 -6.45 -19.66
CA ALA A 179 -22.62 -6.06 -18.64
C ALA A 179 -22.79 -4.55 -18.59
N SER A 180 -23.94 -4.11 -18.12
CA SER A 180 -24.27 -2.71 -17.84
C SER A 180 -25.15 -2.63 -16.60
N ALA A 181 -25.08 -1.51 -15.89
CA ALA A 181 -26.00 -1.15 -14.81
C ALA A 181 -26.22 0.37 -14.80
N ASP A 182 -27.36 0.83 -14.28
CA ASP A 182 -27.58 2.26 -14.05
C ASP A 182 -26.85 2.72 -12.77
N THR A 183 -25.70 3.34 -12.94
CA THR A 183 -24.87 3.86 -11.85
C THR A 183 -25.16 5.31 -11.50
N THR A 184 -25.97 6.01 -12.30
CA THR A 184 -26.32 7.42 -12.07
C THR A 184 -27.48 7.52 -11.10
N THR A 185 -28.55 6.75 -11.31
CA THR A 185 -29.71 6.73 -10.40
C THR A 185 -29.40 5.98 -9.11
N ASN A 186 -28.68 4.87 -9.22
CA ASN A 186 -28.33 4.05 -8.07
C ASN A 186 -26.95 4.44 -7.57
N THR A 187 -26.86 5.19 -6.47
CA THR A 187 -25.60 5.72 -5.91
C THR A 187 -24.94 4.80 -4.86
N GLY A 188 -25.68 3.85 -4.28
CA GLY A 188 -25.16 2.83 -3.33
C GLY A 188 -24.55 1.61 -4.02
N VAL A 189 -24.32 0.49 -3.33
CA VAL A 189 -23.79 -0.74 -3.97
C VAL A 189 -24.67 -1.20 -5.14
N ILE A 190 -24.06 -1.48 -6.31
CA ILE A 190 -24.75 -2.21 -7.39
C ILE A 190 -24.81 -3.68 -7.01
N THR A 191 -26.02 -4.22 -6.94
CA THR A 191 -26.26 -5.64 -6.67
C THR A 191 -26.37 -6.44 -7.96
N ALA A 192 -26.22 -7.76 -7.87
CA ALA A 192 -26.36 -8.67 -9.01
C ALA A 192 -27.68 -8.46 -9.80
N ALA A 193 -28.80 -8.22 -9.09
CA ALA A 193 -30.12 -8.00 -9.70
C ALA A 193 -30.21 -6.70 -10.54
N MET A 194 -29.29 -5.76 -10.35
CA MET A 194 -29.26 -4.47 -11.04
C MET A 194 -28.36 -4.47 -12.28
N THR A 195 -27.71 -5.60 -12.56
CA THR A 195 -26.79 -5.78 -13.69
C THR A 195 -27.47 -6.53 -14.83
N SER A 196 -27.11 -6.20 -16.07
CA SER A 196 -27.69 -6.85 -17.26
C SER A 196 -27.26 -8.31 -17.46
N ASN A 197 -26.16 -8.74 -16.84
CA ASN A 197 -25.72 -10.12 -16.70
C ASN A 197 -24.71 -10.23 -15.56
N GLN A 198 -24.45 -11.44 -15.07
CA GLN A 198 -23.63 -11.69 -13.88
C GLN A 198 -22.49 -12.68 -14.17
N GLN A 199 -22.01 -12.74 -15.41
CA GLN A 199 -21.06 -13.77 -15.82
C GLN A 199 -19.67 -13.56 -15.20
N PRO A 200 -19.15 -14.52 -14.41
CA PRO A 200 -17.76 -14.51 -13.96
C PRO A 200 -16.81 -14.88 -15.10
N PHE A 201 -15.55 -14.44 -15.03
CA PHE A 201 -14.54 -14.86 -16.01
C PHE A 201 -13.84 -16.16 -15.58
N PHE A 202 -13.20 -16.16 -14.41
CA PHE A 202 -12.39 -17.29 -13.95
C PHE A 202 -12.70 -17.65 -12.49
N GLU A 203 -12.91 -18.94 -12.24
CA GLU A 203 -13.11 -19.51 -10.91
C GLU A 203 -12.25 -20.76 -10.75
N ASN A 204 -11.33 -20.74 -9.78
CA ASN A 204 -10.58 -21.92 -9.38
C ASN A 204 -11.13 -22.48 -8.06
N THR A 205 -11.65 -23.70 -8.11
CA THR A 205 -12.29 -24.35 -6.97
C THR A 205 -11.35 -25.28 -6.19
N ILE A 206 -10.06 -25.28 -6.54
CA ILE A 206 -9.06 -26.05 -5.79
C ILE A 206 -9.08 -25.65 -4.31
N THR A 207 -9.01 -26.61 -3.41
CA THR A 207 -8.84 -26.36 -1.98
C THR A 207 -7.45 -26.82 -1.54
N GLN A 208 -7.06 -26.42 -0.34
CA GLN A 208 -5.79 -26.81 0.26
C GLN A 208 -4.57 -26.38 -0.58
N GLY A 209 -4.70 -25.20 -1.17
CA GLY A 209 -3.65 -24.46 -1.84
C GLY A 209 -3.96 -24.14 -3.30
N ASP A 210 -3.87 -22.86 -3.65
CA ASP A 210 -3.89 -22.33 -5.01
C ASP A 210 -2.67 -21.43 -5.28
N SER A 211 -2.09 -21.50 -6.47
CA SER A 211 -1.07 -20.58 -6.95
C SER A 211 -1.47 -20.05 -8.33
N ALA A 212 -1.62 -18.74 -8.44
CA ALA A 212 -2.06 -18.10 -9.66
C ALA A 212 -1.08 -17.00 -10.11
N LEU A 213 -0.74 -16.98 -11.39
CA LEU A 213 -0.03 -15.88 -12.04
C LEU A 213 -0.94 -15.25 -13.09
N ILE A 214 -1.40 -14.03 -12.84
CA ILE A 214 -2.18 -13.26 -13.80
C ILE A 214 -1.41 -12.01 -14.19
N ASP A 215 -1.15 -11.85 -15.48
CA ASP A 215 -0.24 -10.83 -15.99
C ASP A 215 -0.75 -10.20 -17.30
N GLY A 216 -0.74 -8.87 -17.40
CA GLY A 216 -1.26 -8.17 -18.57
C GLY A 216 -2.72 -8.52 -18.84
N PHE A 217 -3.59 -8.25 -17.87
CA PHE A 217 -4.99 -8.62 -17.91
C PHE A 217 -5.89 -7.40 -17.83
N ARG A 218 -6.96 -7.39 -18.63
CA ARG A 218 -7.98 -6.34 -18.60
C ARG A 218 -9.36 -6.92 -18.35
N ALA A 219 -10.07 -6.37 -17.36
CA ALA A 219 -11.50 -6.61 -17.15
C ALA A 219 -12.31 -5.37 -17.57
N GLN A 220 -13.39 -5.56 -18.32
CA GLN A 220 -14.26 -4.45 -18.69
C GLN A 220 -15.73 -4.86 -18.76
N ASN A 221 -16.62 -3.96 -18.34
CA ASN A 221 -18.08 -4.15 -18.41
C ASN A 221 -18.49 -5.47 -17.76
N THR A 222 -18.03 -5.72 -16.54
CA THR A 222 -18.15 -7.02 -15.89
C THR A 222 -19.26 -6.99 -14.85
N GLY A 223 -20.22 -7.92 -14.95
CA GLY A 223 -21.32 -8.03 -13.97
C GLY A 223 -21.18 -9.17 -12.96
N GLY A 224 -20.38 -10.21 -13.26
CA GLY A 224 -19.97 -11.24 -12.30
C GLY A 224 -18.58 -10.96 -11.74
N THR A 225 -18.14 -11.72 -10.73
CA THR A 225 -16.77 -11.59 -10.22
C THR A 225 -15.75 -11.95 -11.30
N VAL A 226 -14.72 -11.14 -11.51
CA VAL A 226 -13.74 -11.40 -12.58
C VAL A 226 -12.89 -12.64 -12.26
N ILE A 227 -12.17 -12.62 -11.14
CA ILE A 227 -11.28 -13.70 -10.70
C ILE A 227 -11.71 -14.15 -9.30
N LYS A 228 -12.06 -15.43 -9.17
CA LYS A 228 -12.34 -16.08 -7.89
C LYS A 228 -11.30 -17.13 -7.59
N LEU A 229 -10.61 -16.97 -6.46
CA LEU A 229 -9.61 -17.92 -5.94
C LEU A 229 -9.93 -18.23 -4.48
N GLN A 230 -9.35 -19.31 -3.96
CA GLN A 230 -9.42 -19.65 -2.54
C GLN A 230 -8.16 -20.38 -2.11
N ASP A 231 -7.84 -20.35 -0.82
CA ASP A 231 -6.69 -21.07 -0.24
C ASP A 231 -5.36 -20.71 -0.92
N THR A 232 -5.16 -19.45 -1.31
CA THR A 232 -3.95 -19.07 -2.07
C THR A 232 -2.70 -19.19 -1.19
N PHE A 233 -1.57 -19.62 -1.77
CA PHE A 233 -0.28 -19.68 -1.05
C PHE A 233 0.89 -18.97 -1.75
N ASP A 234 0.77 -18.68 -3.04
CA ASP A 234 1.71 -17.86 -3.81
C ASP A 234 1.01 -17.36 -5.09
N THR A 235 0.57 -16.11 -5.09
CA THR A 235 -0.25 -15.54 -6.15
C THR A 235 0.26 -14.17 -6.57
N ARG A 236 0.41 -13.97 -7.87
CA ARG A 236 0.88 -12.71 -8.46
C ARG A 236 -0.10 -12.16 -9.47
N PHE A 237 -0.51 -10.93 -9.23
CA PHE A 237 -1.29 -10.09 -10.11
C PHE A 237 -0.42 -8.92 -10.58
N ASN A 238 -0.10 -8.87 -11.87
CA ASN A 238 0.71 -7.79 -12.44
C ASN A 238 0.02 -7.19 -13.66
N GLN A 239 0.11 -5.86 -13.82
CA GLN A 239 -0.48 -5.17 -14.97
C GLN A 239 -1.97 -5.51 -15.16
N ILE A 240 -2.73 -5.36 -14.07
CA ILE A 240 -4.17 -5.61 -14.06
C ILE A 240 -4.93 -4.30 -14.21
N TYR A 241 -5.84 -4.26 -15.16
CA TYR A 241 -6.63 -3.07 -15.46
C TYR A 241 -8.11 -3.41 -15.44
N ALA A 242 -8.92 -2.62 -14.73
CA ALA A 242 -10.37 -2.79 -14.68
C ALA A 242 -11.09 -1.49 -15.03
N LEU A 243 -12.16 -1.60 -15.82
CA LEU A 243 -13.01 -0.47 -16.16
C LEU A 243 -14.49 -0.89 -16.17
N TYR A 244 -15.32 -0.18 -15.41
CA TYR A 244 -16.76 -0.46 -15.28
C TYR A 244 -17.03 -1.89 -14.82
N THR A 245 -16.80 -2.14 -13.52
CA THR A 245 -17.05 -3.43 -12.89
C THR A 245 -18.19 -3.30 -11.87
N TYR A 246 -19.26 -4.05 -12.10
CA TYR A 246 -20.48 -4.03 -11.29
C TYR A 246 -20.51 -5.15 -10.24
N SER A 247 -19.51 -6.03 -10.27
CA SER A 247 -19.15 -6.98 -9.21
C SER A 247 -17.65 -6.84 -8.90
N ARG A 248 -17.14 -7.68 -8.00
CA ARG A 248 -15.74 -7.68 -7.56
C ARG A 248 -14.78 -8.02 -8.70
N VAL A 249 -13.61 -7.41 -8.72
CA VAL A 249 -12.53 -7.83 -9.63
C VAL A 249 -11.83 -9.05 -9.05
N PHE A 250 -11.41 -8.95 -7.79
CA PHE A 250 -10.87 -10.09 -7.05
C PHE A 250 -11.83 -10.49 -5.95
N ASP A 251 -12.11 -11.78 -5.86
CA ASP A 251 -12.75 -12.41 -4.70
C ASP A 251 -11.85 -13.57 -4.28
N ILE A 252 -11.08 -13.34 -3.23
CA ILE A 252 -10.07 -14.28 -2.74
C ILE A 252 -10.46 -14.68 -1.34
N GLY A 253 -10.87 -15.94 -1.22
CA GLY A 253 -11.35 -16.52 0.02
C GLY A 253 -10.46 -17.64 0.56
N TRP A 254 -11.07 -18.46 1.39
CA TRP A 254 -10.50 -19.66 1.96
C TRP A 254 -11.61 -20.69 2.18
N SER A 255 -11.25 -21.97 2.16
CA SER A 255 -12.19 -23.10 2.19
C SER A 255 -12.59 -23.54 3.60
N GLN A 256 -11.80 -23.19 4.61
CA GLN A 256 -11.89 -23.77 5.97
C GLN A 256 -11.77 -25.29 5.98
N SER A 257 -11.05 -25.88 5.03
CA SER A 257 -10.86 -27.35 4.97
C SER A 257 -10.35 -27.89 6.31
N ASP A 258 -11.09 -28.86 6.87
CA ASP A 258 -10.87 -29.40 8.21
C ASP A 258 -9.43 -29.91 8.43
N GLY A 259 -8.86 -29.59 9.59
CA GLY A 259 -7.61 -30.17 10.08
C GLY A 259 -6.31 -29.49 9.63
N GLN A 260 -6.34 -28.44 8.79
CA GLN A 260 -5.12 -27.80 8.27
C GLN A 260 -5.11 -26.26 8.28
N ASN A 261 -6.04 -25.60 8.99
CA ASN A 261 -6.09 -24.14 9.14
C ASN A 261 -6.06 -23.36 7.81
N TRP A 262 -6.80 -23.82 6.79
CA TRP A 262 -7.05 -23.08 5.56
C TRP A 262 -8.11 -21.99 5.81
N ASP A 263 -7.78 -21.04 6.68
CA ASP A 263 -8.66 -19.98 7.18
C ASP A 263 -8.26 -18.57 6.70
N HIS A 264 -7.32 -18.52 5.74
CA HIS A 264 -6.69 -17.32 5.21
C HIS A 264 -6.02 -17.59 3.84
N SER A 265 -5.53 -16.53 3.20
CA SER A 265 -4.75 -16.56 1.96
C SER A 265 -3.32 -16.08 2.23
N THR A 266 -2.33 -16.52 1.46
CA THR A 266 -0.90 -16.22 1.70
C THR A 266 -0.20 -15.74 0.43
N ALA A 267 0.73 -14.80 0.59
CA ALA A 267 1.68 -14.34 -0.43
C ALA A 267 1.02 -13.86 -1.74
N ILE A 268 0.10 -12.90 -1.60
CA ILE A 268 -0.49 -12.21 -2.76
C ILE A 268 0.31 -10.95 -3.05
N GLU A 269 0.89 -10.85 -4.25
CA GLU A 269 1.45 -9.62 -4.79
C GLU A 269 0.52 -9.03 -5.86
N LEU A 270 0.04 -7.81 -5.65
CA LEU A 270 -0.64 -7.00 -6.66
C LEU A 270 0.24 -5.81 -7.04
N SER A 271 0.60 -5.72 -8.33
CA SER A 271 1.53 -4.72 -8.82
C SER A 271 1.15 -4.10 -10.16
N ASN A 272 1.48 -2.81 -10.33
CA ASN A 272 1.30 -2.06 -11.57
C ASN A 272 -0.14 -2.11 -12.11
N ALA A 273 -1.11 -1.87 -11.23
CA ALA A 273 -2.52 -2.09 -11.54
C ALA A 273 -3.34 -0.79 -11.44
N ASN A 274 -4.42 -0.70 -12.21
CA ASN A 274 -5.34 0.41 -12.17
C ASN A 274 -6.80 -0.07 -12.27
N PHE A 275 -7.62 0.30 -11.29
CA PHE A 275 -9.02 -0.09 -11.20
C PHE A 275 -9.90 1.17 -11.24
N GLN A 276 -10.66 1.35 -12.31
CA GLN A 276 -11.56 2.50 -12.47
C GLN A 276 -13.02 2.08 -12.49
N ASN A 277 -13.86 2.87 -11.80
CA ASN A 277 -15.32 2.73 -11.84
C ASN A 277 -15.80 1.34 -11.36
N GLY A 278 -15.41 0.95 -10.15
CA GLY A 278 -15.94 -0.22 -9.46
C GLY A 278 -17.18 0.11 -8.62
N PHE A 279 -18.29 -0.60 -8.82
CA PHE A 279 -19.59 -0.25 -8.22
C PHE A 279 -20.17 -1.30 -7.25
N ALA A 280 -19.47 -2.42 -7.07
CA ALA A 280 -19.85 -3.48 -6.15
C ALA A 280 -19.59 -3.10 -4.69
N ASP A 281 -19.80 -4.06 -3.78
CA ASP A 281 -19.48 -3.95 -2.36
C ASP A 281 -17.96 -3.93 -2.07
N ALA A 282 -17.15 -4.38 -3.02
CA ALA A 282 -15.70 -4.26 -3.03
C ALA A 282 -15.17 -4.37 -4.47
N THR A 283 -14.12 -3.61 -4.80
CA THR A 283 -13.37 -3.84 -6.05
C THR A 283 -12.35 -4.95 -5.84
N LEU A 284 -11.60 -4.86 -4.74
CA LEU A 284 -10.65 -5.89 -4.29
C LEU A 284 -11.20 -6.54 -3.01
N TYR A 285 -11.65 -7.78 -3.06
CA TYR A 285 -12.06 -8.54 -1.88
C TYR A 285 -11.02 -9.61 -1.57
N MET A 286 -10.10 -9.29 -0.66
CA MET A 286 -8.98 -10.15 -0.27
C MET A 286 -8.72 -10.06 1.25
N PRO A 287 -9.71 -10.40 2.10
CA PRO A 287 -9.50 -10.42 3.55
C PRO A 287 -8.54 -11.55 3.95
N ARG A 288 -7.88 -11.39 5.11
CA ARG A 288 -6.95 -12.37 5.69
C ARG A 288 -5.83 -12.80 4.74
N VAL A 289 -5.29 -11.87 3.96
CA VAL A 289 -4.04 -12.14 3.22
C VAL A 289 -2.86 -11.94 4.13
N SER A 290 -2.09 -12.98 4.41
CA SER A 290 -0.79 -12.91 5.09
C SER A 290 0.34 -12.72 4.06
N GLN A 291 1.42 -12.05 4.47
CA GLN A 291 2.58 -11.75 3.61
C GLN A 291 2.21 -11.12 2.24
N GLY A 292 1.20 -10.25 2.21
CA GLY A 292 0.73 -9.58 1.01
C GLY A 292 1.57 -8.36 0.62
N LEU A 293 1.57 -8.03 -0.67
CA LEU A 293 2.25 -6.87 -1.25
C LEU A 293 1.33 -6.11 -2.21
N LEU A 294 1.27 -4.78 -2.05
CA LEU A 294 0.69 -3.85 -3.01
C LEU A 294 1.79 -2.91 -3.52
N ARG A 295 1.99 -2.82 -4.84
CA ARG A 295 3.06 -1.99 -5.42
C ARG A 295 2.58 -1.22 -6.65
N ASN A 296 2.57 0.11 -6.61
CA ASN A 296 2.15 0.95 -7.74
C ASN A 296 0.73 0.59 -8.21
N VAL A 297 -0.25 0.81 -7.34
CA VAL A 297 -1.66 0.43 -7.57
C VAL A 297 -2.53 1.67 -7.47
N TRP A 298 -3.47 1.81 -8.40
CA TRP A 298 -4.43 2.92 -8.47
C TRP A 298 -5.85 2.39 -8.39
N ILE A 299 -6.68 2.97 -7.52
CA ILE A 299 -8.12 2.69 -7.44
C ILE A 299 -8.85 4.03 -7.50
N GLU A 300 -9.67 4.19 -8.53
CA GLU A 300 -10.26 5.48 -8.91
C GLU A 300 -11.77 5.34 -9.15
N HIS A 301 -12.52 6.36 -8.75
CA HIS A 301 -13.97 6.48 -9.04
C HIS A 301 -14.80 5.26 -8.64
N SER A 302 -14.35 4.53 -7.62
CA SER A 302 -14.98 3.30 -7.15
C SER A 302 -15.78 3.53 -5.88
N ARG A 303 -16.95 2.92 -5.76
CA ARG A 303 -17.80 3.02 -4.55
C ARG A 303 -17.10 2.46 -3.33
N TYR A 304 -16.55 1.25 -3.49
CA TYR A 304 -15.83 0.52 -2.46
C TYR A 304 -14.49 0.04 -3.04
N PRO A 305 -13.36 0.67 -2.67
CA PRO A 305 -12.04 0.28 -3.16
C PRO A 305 -11.71 -1.18 -2.86
N GLY A 306 -12.15 -1.69 -1.71
CA GLY A 306 -11.96 -3.09 -1.35
C GLY A 306 -12.03 -3.37 0.14
N ASP A 307 -11.91 -4.66 0.44
CA ASP A 307 -11.77 -5.23 1.77
C ASP A 307 -10.50 -6.09 1.82
N LEU A 308 -9.51 -5.61 2.58
CA LEU A 308 -8.25 -6.29 2.83
C LEU A 308 -8.09 -6.65 4.32
N THR A 309 -9.18 -6.61 5.09
CA THR A 309 -9.19 -6.70 6.55
C THR A 309 -8.47 -7.92 7.09
N ASN A 310 -7.93 -7.80 8.30
CA ASN A 310 -7.16 -8.86 8.97
C ASN A 310 -5.91 -9.34 8.19
N GLY A 311 -5.49 -8.61 7.15
CA GLY A 311 -4.31 -8.94 6.36
C GLY A 311 -2.99 -8.49 6.99
N GLN A 312 -1.90 -8.85 6.33
CA GLN A 312 -0.55 -8.34 6.54
C GLN A 312 -0.01 -7.85 5.20
N TRP A 313 0.27 -6.55 5.10
CA TRP A 313 0.55 -5.91 3.81
C TRP A 313 1.78 -5.01 3.88
N VAL A 314 2.66 -5.14 2.89
CA VAL A 314 3.58 -4.07 2.48
C VAL A 314 2.92 -3.31 1.34
N VAL A 315 2.76 -1.99 1.50
CA VAL A 315 2.04 -1.13 0.55
C VAL A 315 2.96 0.00 0.09
N ASP A 316 3.31 -0.03 -1.19
CA ASP A 316 4.20 0.92 -1.83
C ASP A 316 3.47 1.64 -2.96
N ALA A 317 3.37 2.97 -2.91
CA ALA A 317 2.77 3.79 -3.97
C ALA A 317 1.32 3.35 -4.34
N LEU A 318 0.45 3.31 -3.34
CA LEU A 318 -0.99 3.12 -3.53
C LEU A 318 -1.68 4.48 -3.70
N SER A 319 -2.53 4.61 -4.71
CA SER A 319 -3.39 5.77 -4.96
C SER A 319 -4.86 5.40 -4.81
N ILE A 320 -5.59 6.11 -3.95
CA ILE A 320 -7.05 6.02 -3.81
C ILE A 320 -7.64 7.39 -4.11
N GLU A 321 -8.39 7.51 -5.21
CA GLU A 321 -8.90 8.80 -5.69
C GLU A 321 -10.39 8.77 -6.01
N SER A 322 -11.14 9.75 -5.49
CA SER A 322 -12.57 9.91 -5.79
C SER A 322 -13.39 8.64 -5.49
N CYS A 323 -13.04 7.92 -4.43
CA CYS A 323 -13.78 6.75 -3.96
C CYS A 323 -14.76 7.12 -2.85
N ASP A 324 -15.97 6.58 -2.91
CA ASP A 324 -17.04 6.96 -1.97
C ASP A 324 -16.81 6.44 -0.55
N ASN A 325 -16.11 5.30 -0.43
CA ASN A 325 -15.78 4.64 0.84
C ASN A 325 -14.27 4.41 0.96
N PRO A 326 -13.73 4.29 2.19
CA PRO A 326 -12.32 3.96 2.38
C PRO A 326 -11.99 2.55 1.88
N LEU A 327 -10.73 2.33 1.46
CA LEU A 327 -10.18 0.98 1.38
C LEU A 327 -10.15 0.40 2.80
N ASN A 328 -10.87 -0.70 3.03
CA ASN A 328 -10.98 -1.27 4.36
C ASN A 328 -9.75 -2.14 4.67
N MET A 329 -8.89 -1.64 5.55
CA MET A 329 -7.72 -2.36 6.08
C MET A 329 -7.81 -2.48 7.60
N ASN A 330 -9.03 -2.61 8.14
CA ASN A 330 -9.23 -2.75 9.58
C ASN A 330 -8.60 -4.03 10.10
N ASN A 331 -8.05 -3.95 11.32
CA ASN A 331 -7.26 -5.02 11.95
C ASN A 331 -6.10 -5.54 11.07
N CYS A 332 -5.57 -4.74 10.15
CA CYS A 332 -4.42 -5.16 9.35
C CYS A 332 -3.09 -4.86 10.03
N ARG A 333 -2.08 -5.64 9.62
CA ARG A 333 -0.67 -5.46 9.98
C ARG A 333 0.05 -4.84 8.79
N THR A 334 0.12 -3.51 8.73
CA THR A 334 0.54 -2.83 7.50
C THR A 334 1.81 -2.00 7.65
N GLN A 335 2.63 -2.03 6.62
CA GLN A 335 3.75 -1.13 6.42
C GLN A 335 3.51 -0.39 5.11
N MET A 336 3.31 0.93 5.20
CA MET A 336 2.88 1.75 4.06
C MET A 336 3.90 2.85 3.76
N ARG A 337 4.10 3.13 2.47
CA ARG A 337 4.84 4.32 2.02
C ARG A 337 4.29 4.89 0.72
N GLN A 338 4.38 6.22 0.59
CA GLN A 338 3.95 6.97 -0.59
C GLN A 338 2.46 6.76 -0.91
N LEU A 339 1.59 6.84 0.10
CA LEU A 339 0.15 6.71 -0.07
C LEU A 339 -0.44 8.03 -0.59
N ASN A 340 -1.04 8.00 -1.78
CA ASN A 340 -1.70 9.13 -2.41
C ASN A 340 -3.22 9.05 -2.21
N LEU A 341 -3.80 10.04 -1.54
CA LEU A 341 -5.22 10.11 -1.18
C LEU A 341 -5.80 11.41 -1.70
N GLN A 342 -6.74 11.34 -2.65
CA GLN A 342 -7.32 12.52 -3.30
C GLN A 342 -8.85 12.45 -3.32
N SER A 343 -9.48 13.64 -3.34
CA SER A 343 -10.92 13.78 -3.58
C SER A 343 -11.80 12.89 -2.67
N GLY A 344 -11.48 12.85 -1.37
CA GLY A 344 -12.20 12.02 -0.39
C GLY A 344 -11.71 10.57 -0.27
N GLY A 345 -10.80 10.13 -1.14
CA GLY A 345 -10.15 8.82 -1.03
C GLY A 345 -9.46 8.63 0.31
N ASN A 346 -9.59 7.45 0.90
CA ASN A 346 -9.12 7.16 2.25
C ASN A 346 -8.79 5.68 2.43
N VAL A 347 -8.03 5.36 3.49
CA VAL A 347 -7.75 4.00 3.95
C VAL A 347 -8.18 3.90 5.41
N SER A 348 -8.98 2.90 5.75
CA SER A 348 -9.40 2.64 7.13
C SER A 348 -8.43 1.66 7.77
N LEU A 349 -7.81 2.05 8.89
CA LEU A 349 -6.83 1.25 9.64
C LEU A 349 -7.30 1.02 11.09
N ASP A 350 -8.62 1.04 11.28
CA ASP A 350 -9.23 0.98 12.60
C ASP A 350 -9.15 -0.43 13.18
N SER A 351 -9.31 -0.50 14.50
CA SER A 351 -9.48 -1.76 15.18
C SER A 351 -10.95 -2.10 15.40
N SER A 352 -11.73 -2.12 14.31
CA SER A 352 -13.17 -2.39 14.33
C SER A 352 -13.50 -3.73 13.67
N GLY A 353 -14.63 -4.33 14.05
CA GLY A 353 -15.03 -5.65 13.56
C GLY A 353 -14.26 -6.81 14.21
N THR A 354 -14.45 -8.02 13.67
CA THR A 354 -13.85 -9.24 14.22
C THR A 354 -12.37 -9.34 13.86
N ARG A 355 -11.55 -9.45 14.91
CA ARG A 355 -10.13 -9.74 14.85
C ARG A 355 -9.90 -11.23 14.60
N TRP A 356 -9.08 -11.57 13.60
CA TRP A 356 -8.71 -12.95 13.28
C TRP A 356 -7.59 -13.47 14.18
N LEU A 357 -6.52 -12.69 14.32
CA LEU A 357 -5.33 -13.02 15.10
C LEU A 357 -5.38 -12.47 16.54
N SER A 358 -4.40 -12.87 17.35
CA SER A 358 -4.24 -12.39 18.72
C SER A 358 -4.01 -10.88 18.78
N SER A 359 -4.37 -10.25 19.90
CA SER A 359 -4.20 -8.80 20.09
C SER A 359 -2.75 -8.32 19.99
N TYR A 360 -1.77 -9.21 20.19
CA TYR A 360 -0.34 -8.88 20.14
C TYR A 360 0.20 -8.71 18.71
N GLU A 361 -0.53 -9.19 17.70
CA GLU A 361 -0.07 -9.17 16.31
C GLU A 361 -0.37 -7.85 15.59
N TYR A 362 -1.34 -7.07 16.07
CA TYR A 362 -1.83 -5.90 15.37
C TYR A 362 -0.94 -4.68 15.55
N GLY A 363 -0.88 -3.86 14.50
CA GLY A 363 -0.15 -2.61 14.48
C GLY A 363 0.16 -2.23 13.04
N TRP A 364 0.37 -0.95 12.80
CA TRP A 364 0.72 -0.47 11.48
C TRP A 364 1.72 0.68 11.57
N ARG A 365 2.43 0.88 10.47
CA ARG A 365 3.41 1.94 10.28
C ARG A 365 3.22 2.56 8.91
N ARG A 366 3.23 3.89 8.86
CA ARG A 366 3.19 4.67 7.63
C ARG A 366 4.38 5.61 7.59
N ASP A 367 5.23 5.43 6.58
CA ASP A 367 6.42 6.24 6.33
C ASP A 367 6.20 7.08 5.06
N GLU A 368 6.20 8.40 5.22
CA GLU A 368 5.95 9.35 4.15
C GLU A 368 7.09 10.38 4.08
N ASN A 369 7.20 11.08 2.97
CA ASN A 369 8.17 12.17 2.81
C ASN A 369 7.95 13.31 3.85
N TYR A 370 6.76 13.41 4.43
CA TYR A 370 6.40 14.40 5.44
C TYR A 370 6.39 13.86 6.88
N GLY A 371 6.79 12.61 7.12
CA GLY A 371 6.96 12.06 8.46
C GLY A 371 6.63 10.58 8.57
N THR A 372 6.68 10.05 9.80
CA THR A 372 6.29 8.69 10.13
C THR A 372 5.23 8.70 11.23
N VAL A 373 4.22 7.85 11.10
CA VAL A 373 3.24 7.56 12.15
C VAL A 373 3.11 6.04 12.32
N MET A 374 2.98 5.57 13.56
CA MET A 374 2.87 4.15 13.87
C MET A 374 2.15 3.91 15.20
N THR A 375 1.56 2.72 15.35
CA THR A 375 0.86 2.29 16.56
C THR A 375 1.67 1.30 17.41
N GLY A 376 2.90 0.99 17.00
CA GLY A 376 3.81 0.06 17.66
C GLY A 376 4.92 0.73 18.49
N THR A 377 5.90 -0.07 18.91
CA THR A 377 7.03 0.39 19.72
C THR A 377 8.12 1.08 18.88
N MET A 378 8.79 2.09 19.47
CA MET A 378 10.01 2.70 18.94
C MET A 378 11.18 2.41 19.87
N LYS A 379 12.32 1.98 19.32
CA LYS A 379 13.60 1.92 20.04
C LYS A 379 14.69 2.56 19.19
N ALA A 380 15.37 3.57 19.73
CA ALA A 380 16.53 4.20 19.11
C ALA A 380 17.76 4.03 20.00
N GLY A 381 18.94 3.93 19.40
CA GLY A 381 20.22 3.88 20.15
C GLY A 381 20.58 5.23 20.77
N TRP A 382 20.38 6.31 20.03
CA TRP A 382 20.57 7.70 20.47
C TRP A 382 19.70 8.63 19.59
N TYR A 383 19.46 9.86 20.06
CA TYR A 383 18.74 10.90 19.32
C TYR A 383 19.63 12.11 19.08
N SER A 384 19.55 12.69 17.90
CA SER A 384 20.07 14.02 17.57
C SER A 384 18.99 14.77 16.79
N GLY A 385 19.15 16.09 16.69
CA GLY A 385 18.22 16.97 16.01
C GLY A 385 18.94 18.00 15.16
N TYR A 386 18.30 19.15 15.00
CA TYR A 386 18.91 20.32 14.36
C TYR A 386 20.07 20.84 15.21
N LYS A 387 21.02 21.53 14.56
CA LYS A 387 22.28 21.92 15.19
C LYS A 387 22.73 23.31 14.76
N ILE A 388 23.20 24.08 15.73
CA ILE A 388 23.92 25.35 15.55
C ILE A 388 25.19 25.31 16.42
N THR A 389 26.27 25.92 15.95
CA THR A 389 27.60 25.77 16.56
C THR A 389 28.27 27.11 16.72
N ASN A 390 28.77 27.44 17.92
CA ASN A 390 29.61 28.61 18.16
C ASN A 390 30.97 28.22 18.77
N THR A 391 31.99 28.15 17.92
CA THR A 391 33.40 27.94 18.31
C THR A 391 34.21 29.24 18.29
N SER A 392 33.56 30.38 18.07
CA SER A 392 34.22 31.68 18.01
C SER A 392 34.39 32.28 19.40
N THR A 393 35.30 33.25 19.51
CA THR A 393 35.55 34.01 20.74
C THR A 393 34.48 35.06 21.04
N SER A 394 33.44 35.18 20.21
CA SER A 394 32.32 36.12 20.38
C SER A 394 30.99 35.40 20.48
N ASP A 395 30.06 35.96 21.24
CA ASP A 395 28.68 35.47 21.28
C ASP A 395 28.00 35.76 19.93
N LYS A 396 27.29 34.78 19.36
CA LYS A 396 26.70 34.87 18.01
C LYS A 396 25.20 34.61 18.02
N TRP A 397 24.47 35.35 17.19
CA TRP A 397 23.05 35.12 16.94
C TRP A 397 22.87 34.12 15.80
N TYR A 398 21.95 33.18 15.98
CA TYR A 398 21.53 32.25 14.94
C TYR A 398 20.02 32.33 14.76
N ARG A 399 19.56 32.37 13.52
CA ARG A 399 18.14 32.22 13.22
C ARG A 399 17.80 30.75 13.20
N LEU A 400 16.96 30.26 14.11
CA LEU A 400 16.54 28.86 14.09
C LEU A 400 15.66 28.56 12.88
N GLY A 401 14.72 29.46 12.57
CA GLY A 401 13.80 29.30 11.47
C GLY A 401 12.39 29.79 11.83
N ASN A 402 11.41 29.30 11.08
CA ASN A 402 10.01 29.69 11.17
C ASN A 402 9.16 28.56 11.72
N PHE A 403 8.25 28.90 12.64
CA PHE A 403 7.32 27.99 13.31
C PHE A 403 5.90 28.39 12.96
N TYR A 404 5.16 27.49 12.32
CA TYR A 404 3.76 27.67 11.98
C TYR A 404 2.85 26.94 12.98
N MET A 405 1.81 27.64 13.42
CA MET A 405 0.81 27.17 14.38
C MET A 405 -0.59 27.32 13.78
N PRO A 406 -1.10 26.33 13.02
CA PRO A 406 -2.41 26.43 12.36
C PRO A 406 -3.60 26.48 13.32
N LYS A 407 -3.48 25.98 14.56
CA LYS A 407 -4.58 25.90 15.53
C LYS A 407 -4.39 26.87 16.70
N ASP A 408 -5.50 27.39 17.23
CA ASP A 408 -5.47 28.18 18.47
C ASP A 408 -5.03 27.31 19.65
N ASN A 409 -4.34 27.91 20.63
CA ASN A 409 -3.77 27.23 21.79
C ASN A 409 -2.77 26.11 21.44
N GLN A 410 -2.22 26.13 20.22
CA GLN A 410 -1.12 25.26 19.84
C GLN A 410 0.18 25.72 20.48
N GLN A 411 1.01 24.76 20.87
CA GLN A 411 2.32 24.99 21.44
C GLN A 411 3.43 24.35 20.59
N TRP A 412 4.58 25.02 20.52
CA TRP A 412 5.86 24.44 20.16
C TRP A 412 6.78 24.46 21.39
N VAL A 413 7.48 23.35 21.64
CA VAL A 413 8.53 23.23 22.65
C VAL A 413 9.84 22.96 21.94
N ILE A 414 10.80 23.85 22.14
CA ILE A 414 12.14 23.78 21.57
C ILE A 414 13.08 23.44 22.73
N GLU A 415 13.58 22.21 22.75
CA GLU A 415 14.55 21.73 23.74
C GLU A 415 15.95 21.85 23.15
N MET A 416 16.73 22.82 23.64
CA MET A 416 18.11 23.08 23.23
C MET A 416 19.07 22.49 24.26
N ILE A 417 19.96 21.61 23.82
CA ILE A 417 20.95 20.94 24.66
C ILE A 417 22.32 21.46 24.20
N GLY A 418 23.07 22.04 25.14
CA GLY A 418 24.35 22.68 24.86
C GLY A 418 24.85 23.40 26.09
N ARG A 419 26.17 23.49 26.25
CA ARG A 419 26.84 24.00 27.44
C ARG A 419 27.56 25.32 27.13
N ALA A 420 27.56 26.26 28.06
CA ALA A 420 28.16 27.58 27.87
C ALA A 420 29.70 27.59 27.77
N SER A 421 30.39 26.58 28.31
CA SER A 421 31.85 26.50 28.35
C SER A 421 32.36 25.07 28.17
N ASN A 422 33.68 24.87 28.10
CA ASN A 422 34.34 23.56 28.06
C ASN A 422 35.17 23.23 29.33
N ASP A 423 35.17 24.10 30.34
CA ASP A 423 35.72 23.90 31.70
C ASP A 423 35.43 22.52 32.32
N THR A 424 36.24 22.12 33.30
CA THR A 424 36.07 20.85 34.01
C THR A 424 34.97 20.91 35.08
N LEU A 425 34.25 19.79 35.28
CA LEU A 425 33.23 19.63 36.32
C LEU A 425 33.84 19.32 37.70
N SER A 426 34.71 20.19 38.21
CA SER A 426 35.55 19.89 39.39
C SER A 426 35.14 20.60 40.70
N THR A 427 34.20 21.55 40.66
CA THR A 427 33.79 22.33 41.84
C THR A 427 32.34 22.05 42.24
N PRO A 428 32.01 22.05 43.56
CA PRO A 428 30.62 22.03 44.01
C PRO A 428 29.79 23.15 43.37
N ALA A 429 28.59 22.83 42.91
CA ALA A 429 27.71 23.82 42.30
C ALA A 429 27.16 24.77 43.39
N GLY A 430 27.60 26.03 43.38
CA GLY A 430 27.14 27.05 44.34
C GLY A 430 25.83 27.74 43.92
N SER A 431 25.34 27.56 42.70
CA SER A 431 24.08 28.16 42.27
C SER A 431 23.48 27.44 41.07
N PRO A 432 22.15 27.26 41.01
CA PRO A 432 21.49 26.59 39.89
C PRO A 432 21.74 27.28 38.54
N VAL A 433 21.98 28.60 38.52
CA VAL A 433 22.20 29.37 37.27
C VAL A 433 23.66 29.37 36.78
N THR A 434 24.59 28.83 37.57
CA THR A 434 26.04 28.75 37.21
C THR A 434 26.53 27.33 37.04
N SER A 435 25.68 26.33 37.28
CA SER A 435 26.07 24.92 37.18
C SER A 435 26.32 24.52 35.72
N ILE A 436 27.57 24.21 35.37
CA ILE A 436 27.94 23.76 34.02
C ILE A 436 27.63 22.27 33.76
N ALA A 437 26.95 21.60 34.69
CA ALA A 437 26.45 20.23 34.51
C ALA A 437 25.04 20.22 33.90
N SER A 438 24.74 19.21 33.07
CA SER A 438 23.40 18.90 32.55
C SER A 438 22.65 20.10 31.92
N CYS A 439 23.33 20.84 31.04
CA CYS A 439 22.85 22.13 30.56
C CYS A 439 21.82 22.04 29.42
N ARG A 440 20.66 22.70 29.61
CA ARG A 440 19.56 22.74 28.64
C ARG A 440 18.82 24.07 28.68
N THR A 441 18.19 24.45 27.58
CA THR A 441 17.22 25.54 27.51
C THR A 441 15.93 25.04 26.89
N TYR A 442 14.81 25.36 27.50
CA TYR A 442 13.48 25.09 26.96
C TYR A 442 12.84 26.41 26.57
N LEU A 443 12.52 26.56 25.29
CA LEU A 443 11.72 27.66 24.78
C LEU A 443 10.34 27.12 24.40
N ASN A 444 9.30 27.67 25.02
CA ASN A 444 7.92 27.39 24.71
C ASN A 444 7.36 28.54 23.89
N LEU A 445 6.72 28.25 22.78
CA LEU A 445 5.97 29.22 21.99
C LEU A 445 4.52 28.77 21.89
N SER A 446 3.58 29.66 22.21
CA SER A 446 2.16 29.33 22.22
C SER A 446 1.37 30.35 21.42
N ARG A 447 0.52 29.88 20.50
CA ARG A 447 -0.46 30.70 19.81
C ARG A 447 -1.62 30.99 20.75
N CYS A 448 -1.72 32.23 21.20
CA CYS A 448 -2.82 32.74 21.99
C CYS A 448 -3.82 33.51 21.10
N SER A 449 -4.90 34.03 21.69
CA SER A 449 -5.98 34.71 20.98
C SER A 449 -5.55 35.92 20.14
N THR A 450 -4.48 36.62 20.52
CA THR A 450 -4.07 37.87 19.87
C THR A 450 -2.71 37.82 19.19
N ALA A 451 -1.86 36.84 19.56
CA ALA A 451 -0.49 36.74 19.09
C ALA A 451 0.15 35.43 19.59
N ILE A 452 1.38 35.18 19.13
CA ILE A 452 2.25 34.16 19.72
C ILE A 452 3.03 34.76 20.89
N TYR A 453 3.06 34.04 22.02
CA TYR A 453 3.83 34.38 23.21
C TYR A 453 4.86 33.29 23.47
N GLY A 454 5.91 33.63 24.22
CA GLY A 454 6.94 32.68 24.58
C GLY A 454 7.35 32.76 26.03
N ASP A 455 7.69 31.60 26.59
CA ASP A 455 8.27 31.44 27.92
C ASP A 455 9.55 30.60 27.80
N ILE A 456 10.56 30.93 28.62
CA ILE A 456 11.87 30.29 28.58
C ILE A 456 12.32 29.89 29.99
N TYR A 457 12.99 28.74 30.09
CA TYR A 457 13.72 28.35 31.29
C TYR A 457 14.95 27.50 30.96
N HIS A 458 15.85 27.41 31.93
CA HIS A 458 17.16 26.80 31.78
C HIS A 458 17.44 25.76 32.86
N HIS A 459 18.21 24.74 32.49
CA HIS A 459 18.93 23.88 33.42
C HIS A 459 20.42 24.18 33.31
N GLY A 460 21.08 24.38 34.44
CA GLY A 460 22.51 24.69 34.49
C GLY A 460 22.86 25.99 33.76
N SER A 461 24.05 26.02 33.16
CA SER A 461 24.59 27.13 32.37
C SER A 461 24.63 26.74 30.89
N PRO A 462 23.48 26.85 30.18
CA PRO A 462 23.39 26.43 28.78
C PRO A 462 24.10 27.39 27.84
N ALA A 463 24.41 26.89 26.64
CA ALA A 463 25.00 27.68 25.56
C ALA A 463 24.14 28.87 25.13
N VAL A 464 22.81 28.76 25.29
CA VAL A 464 21.84 29.80 24.93
C VAL A 464 21.83 30.89 26.00
N ILE A 465 22.19 32.11 25.62
CA ILE A 465 22.27 33.26 26.55
C ILE A 465 21.19 34.32 26.30
N ASP A 466 20.55 34.32 25.13
CA ASP A 466 19.40 35.17 24.82
C ASP A 466 18.57 34.52 23.71
N VAL A 467 17.28 34.87 23.67
CA VAL A 467 16.34 34.42 22.65
C VAL A 467 15.47 35.62 22.27
N LYS A 468 15.29 35.81 20.95
CA LYS A 468 14.32 36.76 20.41
C LYS A 468 13.42 36.07 19.40
N PHE A 469 12.22 36.61 19.23
CA PHE A 469 11.34 36.15 18.17
C PHE A 469 10.52 37.27 17.56
N ASN A 470 10.10 37.07 16.32
CA ASN A 470 9.09 37.87 15.64
C ASN A 470 7.76 37.15 15.65
N ARG A 471 6.68 37.93 15.65
CA ARG A 471 5.31 37.46 15.52
C ARG A 471 4.82 37.91 14.16
N ILE A 472 4.65 36.97 13.24
CA ILE A 472 4.09 37.25 11.92
C ILE A 472 2.61 36.87 11.99
N ALA A 473 1.76 37.89 12.05
CA ALA A 473 0.35 37.75 12.41
C ALA A 473 0.19 36.95 13.72
N ILE A 474 -0.79 36.05 13.76
CA ILE A 474 -1.11 35.24 14.95
C ILE A 474 -0.60 33.79 14.86
N SER A 475 -0.06 33.37 13.71
CA SER A 475 0.17 31.94 13.40
C SER A 475 1.61 31.60 13.03
N TYR A 476 2.49 32.59 12.83
CA TYR A 476 3.89 32.37 12.53
C TYR A 476 4.81 33.05 13.56
N ALA A 477 5.83 32.32 13.98
CA ALA A 477 6.94 32.87 14.77
C ALA A 477 8.27 32.61 14.07
N GLU A 478 9.11 33.64 13.96
CA GLU A 478 10.50 33.50 13.55
C GLU A 478 11.37 33.59 14.80
N VAL A 479 12.33 32.67 14.99
CA VAL A 479 13.07 32.55 16.25
C VAL A 479 14.56 32.74 16.02
N TRP A 480 15.19 33.53 16.89
CA TRP A 480 16.63 33.71 16.99
C TRP A 480 17.12 33.32 18.37
N VAL A 481 18.29 32.70 18.42
CA VAL A 481 18.96 32.34 19.67
C VAL A 481 20.39 32.84 19.64
N LYS A 482 20.85 33.38 20.76
CA LYS A 482 22.22 33.82 20.94
C LYS A 482 23.00 32.73 21.65
N LEU A 483 24.07 32.24 21.03
CA LEU A 483 24.98 31.28 21.63
C LEU A 483 26.20 31.95 22.22
N LYS A 484 26.61 31.50 23.41
CA LYS A 484 27.84 31.90 24.08
C LYS A 484 29.07 31.61 23.20
N ALA A 485 30.06 32.50 23.24
CA ALA A 485 31.38 32.26 22.68
C ALA A 485 31.96 30.93 23.18
N ASN A 486 32.61 30.18 22.29
CA ASN A 486 33.24 28.89 22.59
C ASN A 486 32.32 27.82 23.21
N SER A 487 30.98 27.94 23.07
CA SER A 487 30.02 26.93 23.56
C SER A 487 30.05 25.63 22.76
N GLY A 488 30.67 25.64 21.58
CA GLY A 488 30.64 24.52 20.65
C GLY A 488 29.23 24.24 20.15
N ASP A 489 28.86 22.96 20.15
CA ASP A 489 27.62 22.48 19.55
C ASP A 489 26.42 22.64 20.47
N THR A 490 25.33 23.20 19.93
CA THR A 490 24.00 23.17 20.56
C THR A 490 23.05 22.45 19.63
N MET A 491 22.55 21.30 20.05
CA MET A 491 21.49 20.59 19.33
C MET A 491 20.11 20.99 19.85
N PHE A 492 19.08 20.90 19.02
CA PHE A 492 17.72 21.07 19.48
C PHE A 492 16.72 20.11 18.84
N ASN A 493 15.75 19.72 19.66
CA ASN A 493 14.61 18.89 19.28
C ASN A 493 13.31 19.67 19.46
N LEU A 494 12.32 19.32 18.65
CA LEU A 494 11.03 20.01 18.60
C LEU A 494 9.90 19.08 19.02
N LYS A 495 8.93 19.63 19.77
CA LYS A 495 7.65 18.99 20.07
C LYS A 495 6.54 19.98 19.79
N THR A 496 5.39 19.50 19.32
CA THR A 496 4.20 20.35 19.14
C THR A 496 2.93 19.61 19.48
N THR A 497 1.91 20.37 19.90
CA THR A 497 0.54 19.87 20.12
C THR A 497 -0.34 20.03 18.88
N GLY A 498 0.16 20.68 17.83
CA GLY A 498 -0.61 20.93 16.62
C GLY A 498 -0.65 19.73 15.66
N PRO A 499 -1.52 19.79 14.64
CA PRO A 499 -1.70 18.72 13.69
C PRO A 499 -0.44 18.49 12.85
N THR A 500 -0.19 17.24 12.52
CA THR A 500 0.77 16.78 11.51
C THR A 500 0.12 16.72 10.12
N ARG A 501 0.91 16.48 9.07
CA ARG A 501 0.36 16.29 7.71
C ARG A 501 -0.54 15.05 7.60
N PHE A 502 -0.40 14.08 8.50
CA PHE A 502 -1.29 12.92 8.57
C PHE A 502 -2.72 13.30 8.99
N GLU A 503 -2.89 14.40 9.71
CA GLU A 503 -4.18 14.82 10.28
C GLU A 503 -4.83 15.96 9.50
N SER A 504 -4.04 16.81 8.82
CA SER A 504 -4.59 17.97 8.09
C SER A 504 -3.73 18.41 6.90
N GLY A 505 -4.36 18.99 5.88
CA GLY A 505 -3.67 19.67 4.79
C GLY A 505 -2.93 20.95 5.24
N SER A 506 -3.47 21.65 6.25
CA SER A 506 -2.80 22.76 6.92
C SER A 506 -2.27 22.30 8.28
N TRP A 507 -0.97 22.00 8.32
CA TRP A 507 -0.32 21.31 9.43
C TRP A 507 0.77 22.16 10.07
N SER A 508 1.18 21.77 11.27
CA SER A 508 2.27 22.39 12.03
C SER A 508 3.57 22.20 11.26
N LEU A 509 4.25 23.29 10.95
CA LEU A 509 5.43 23.28 10.10
C LEU A 509 6.58 24.05 10.76
N PHE A 510 7.75 23.43 10.81
CA PHE A 510 9.01 24.09 11.11
C PHE A 510 9.85 24.16 9.83
N THR A 511 10.28 25.37 9.47
CA THR A 511 11.17 25.61 8.34
C THR A 511 12.53 26.09 8.87
N PRO A 512 13.58 25.24 8.85
CA PRO A 512 14.89 25.60 9.38
C PRO A 512 15.58 26.67 8.53
N ASP A 513 16.29 27.58 9.21
CA ASP A 513 17.22 28.54 8.58
C ASP A 513 18.65 28.23 9.05
N LEU A 514 18.85 28.18 10.37
CA LEU A 514 20.08 27.82 11.09
C LEU A 514 21.30 28.70 10.80
N SER A 515 21.14 29.78 10.04
CA SER A 515 22.23 30.67 9.68
C SER A 515 22.63 31.62 10.82
N GLU A 516 23.91 31.99 10.84
CA GLU A 516 24.41 33.09 11.67
C GLU A 516 23.78 34.42 11.21
N THR A 517 23.25 35.19 12.16
CA THR A 517 22.68 36.51 11.90
C THR A 517 23.72 37.58 12.19
N VAL A 518 24.38 38.06 11.13
CA VAL A 518 25.38 39.15 11.20
C VAL A 518 24.74 40.53 11.29
N ASP A 519 23.60 40.72 10.62
CA ASP A 519 22.83 41.96 10.66
C ASP A 519 21.83 41.90 11.82
N THR A 520 22.21 42.50 12.94
CA THR A 520 21.40 42.47 14.16
C THR A 520 20.08 43.24 14.05
N SER A 521 19.90 44.07 13.01
CA SER A 521 18.62 44.77 12.78
C SER A 521 17.49 43.82 12.34
N LYS A 522 17.85 42.62 11.87
CA LYS A 522 16.90 41.58 11.45
C LYS A 522 16.42 40.68 12.59
N ILE A 523 17.05 40.79 13.77
CA ILE A 523 16.68 39.99 14.94
C ILE A 523 15.33 40.48 15.45
N GLY A 524 14.47 39.54 15.83
CA GLY A 524 13.16 39.88 16.36
C GLY A 524 13.18 40.73 17.63
N THR A 525 12.07 41.39 17.92
CA THR A 525 11.98 42.33 19.06
C THR A 525 11.29 41.73 20.27
N SER A 526 10.54 40.63 20.13
CA SER A 526 9.88 39.98 21.26
C SER A 526 10.87 39.14 22.06
N VAL A 527 10.77 39.23 23.38
CA VAL A 527 11.57 38.45 24.33
C VAL A 527 10.65 37.46 25.04
N PRO A 528 11.02 36.17 25.17
CA PRO A 528 10.25 35.23 25.98
C PRO A 528 10.36 35.59 27.47
N ASN A 529 9.29 35.34 28.24
CA ASN A 529 9.35 35.55 29.68
C ASN A 529 10.18 34.44 30.35
N ALA A 530 11.18 34.80 31.14
CA ALA A 530 11.99 33.83 31.88
C ALA A 530 11.22 33.29 33.08
N ARG A 531 10.56 32.15 32.92
CA ARG A 531 9.65 31.56 33.92
C ARG A 531 9.80 30.05 33.96
N CYS A 532 9.78 29.48 35.15
CA CYS A 532 9.67 28.04 35.34
C CYS A 532 8.63 27.72 36.42
N SER A 533 7.98 26.57 36.28
CA SER A 533 6.98 26.08 37.23
C SER A 533 7.01 24.56 37.25
N LEU A 534 7.27 23.97 38.42
CA LEU A 534 7.23 22.54 38.66
C LEU A 534 6.29 22.28 39.84
N HIS A 535 5.11 21.72 39.56
CA HIS A 535 4.06 21.50 40.56
C HIS A 535 3.20 20.27 40.22
N ASN A 536 2.47 19.77 41.21
CA ASN A 536 1.47 18.70 41.06
C ASN A 536 0.03 19.22 40.86
N GLY A 537 -0.12 20.54 40.71
CA GLY A 537 -1.43 21.21 40.65
C GLY A 537 -1.85 21.92 41.95
N LEU A 538 -1.15 21.66 43.07
CA LEU A 538 -1.44 22.25 44.38
C LEU A 538 -0.20 22.89 45.03
N ALA A 539 0.92 22.18 45.06
CA ALA A 539 2.18 22.62 45.63
C ALA A 539 3.31 22.50 44.61
N GLY A 540 4.34 23.33 44.75
CA GLY A 540 5.46 23.35 43.82
C GLY A 540 6.43 24.51 44.00
N VAL A 541 7.39 24.58 43.09
CA VAL A 541 8.45 25.59 43.05
C VAL A 541 8.60 26.14 41.63
N GLY A 542 8.98 27.41 41.53
CA GLY A 542 9.21 28.06 40.26
C GLY A 542 10.08 29.30 40.37
N ALA A 543 10.16 30.04 39.27
CA ALA A 543 10.77 31.35 39.21
C ALA A 543 10.01 32.23 38.22
N ASN A 544 9.97 33.53 38.48
CA ASN A 544 9.38 34.53 37.59
C ASN A 544 10.43 35.38 36.87
N GLU A 545 9.98 36.19 35.91
CA GLU A 545 10.80 37.04 35.05
C GLU A 545 11.56 38.13 35.80
N LYS A 546 11.29 38.33 37.10
CA LYS A 546 12.01 39.27 37.97
C LYS A 546 13.17 38.60 38.72
N GLY A 547 13.44 37.31 38.45
CA GLY A 547 14.48 36.55 39.12
C GLY A 547 14.10 36.12 40.54
N VAL A 548 12.80 36.05 40.86
CA VAL A 548 12.31 35.71 42.20
C VAL A 548 11.85 34.26 42.24
N LEU A 549 12.33 33.52 43.24
CA LEU A 549 11.84 32.19 43.60
C LEU A 549 10.36 32.26 43.97
N THR A 550 9.54 31.43 43.34
CA THR A 550 8.12 31.26 43.69
C THR A 550 7.92 29.90 44.35
N VAL A 551 7.12 29.86 45.40
CA VAL A 551 6.77 28.63 46.13
C VAL A 551 5.27 28.61 46.36
N ALA A 552 4.65 27.46 46.10
CA ALA A 552 3.25 27.19 46.44
C ALA A 552 3.19 26.01 47.41
N THR A 553 2.50 26.20 48.53
CA THR A 553 2.26 25.16 49.54
C THR A 553 0.97 25.48 50.29
N ALA A 554 0.45 24.52 51.06
CA ALA A 554 -0.68 24.76 51.95
C ALA A 554 -0.35 25.88 52.94
N ALA A 555 -1.33 26.73 53.22
CA ALA A 555 -1.18 27.76 54.24
C ALA A 555 -0.98 27.08 55.61
N ALA A 556 0.13 27.39 56.28
CA ALA A 556 0.39 26.95 57.64
C ALA A 556 -0.32 27.87 58.65
N ALA A 557 -0.76 27.32 59.78
CA ALA A 557 -1.19 28.11 60.92
C ALA A 557 -0.01 28.93 61.48
N THR A 558 -0.31 30.03 62.18
CA THR A 558 0.74 30.82 62.84
C THR A 558 1.42 29.96 63.91
N PRO A 559 2.76 29.87 63.95
CA PRO A 559 3.48 29.10 64.96
C PRO A 559 3.13 29.55 66.39
N ALA A 560 2.98 28.60 67.31
CA ALA A 560 2.69 28.89 68.73
C ALA A 560 3.88 29.53 69.47
N SER A 561 5.07 29.54 68.86
CA SER A 561 6.31 30.07 69.42
C SER A 561 7.08 30.86 68.35
N THR A 562 7.74 31.94 68.77
CA THR A 562 8.67 32.71 67.92
C THR A 562 10.07 32.10 67.88
N THR A 563 10.33 31.03 68.63
CA THR A 563 11.60 30.30 68.62
C THR A 563 11.56 29.20 67.56
N PRO A 564 12.52 29.16 66.61
CA PRO A 564 12.65 28.06 65.65
C PRO A 564 12.81 26.71 66.34
N ALA A 565 12.10 25.70 65.84
CA ALA A 565 12.24 24.31 66.28
C ALA A 565 13.54 23.67 65.75
N GLY A 566 14.06 24.18 64.63
CA GLY A 566 15.36 23.79 64.09
C GLY A 566 15.73 24.58 62.84
N TYR A 567 16.84 24.18 62.21
CA TYR A 567 17.35 24.80 61.00
C TYR A 567 17.75 23.74 59.96
N ILE A 568 17.57 24.06 58.69
CA ILE A 568 18.13 23.32 57.56
C ILE A 568 19.18 24.17 56.83
N THR A 569 20.20 23.52 56.26
CA THR A 569 21.16 24.22 55.40
C THR A 569 20.59 24.32 53.99
N VAL A 570 20.54 25.54 53.44
CA VAL A 570 20.19 25.80 52.05
C VAL A 570 21.25 26.72 51.45
N ASN A 571 21.81 26.36 50.30
CA ASN A 571 22.71 27.25 49.58
C ASN A 571 21.88 28.30 48.84
N ILE A 572 22.00 29.56 49.26
CA ILE A 572 21.28 30.69 48.68
C ILE A 572 22.32 31.63 48.06
N ASN A 573 22.30 31.73 46.73
CA ASN A 573 23.21 32.56 45.94
C ASN A 573 24.70 32.29 46.22
N GLY A 574 25.13 31.02 46.28
CA GLY A 574 26.53 30.65 46.49
C GLY A 574 26.95 30.53 47.95
N THR A 575 26.08 30.85 48.91
CA THR A 575 26.40 30.82 50.34
C THR A 575 25.48 29.86 51.08
N ASP A 576 26.05 28.97 51.89
CA ASP A 576 25.26 28.13 52.79
C ASP A 576 24.62 28.98 53.88
N ARG A 577 23.28 28.97 53.92
CA ARG A 577 22.46 29.68 54.90
C ARG A 577 21.67 28.67 55.75
N LYS A 578 21.32 29.09 56.97
CA LYS A 578 20.44 28.33 57.86
C LYS A 578 19.02 28.86 57.73
N VAL A 579 18.12 28.04 57.22
CA VAL A 579 16.69 28.36 57.11
C VAL A 579 15.97 27.71 58.29
N ALA A 580 15.33 28.54 59.11
CA ALA A 580 14.57 28.11 60.29
C ALA A 580 13.27 27.40 59.89
N TRP A 581 12.84 26.43 60.70
CA TRP A 581 11.49 25.87 60.67
C TRP A 581 10.89 25.86 62.08
N PHE A 582 9.55 25.86 62.17
CA PHE A 582 8.77 25.99 63.41
C PHE A 582 7.81 24.81 63.58
N ASN A 583 7.45 24.50 64.83
CA ASN A 583 6.44 23.49 65.19
C ASN A 583 5.02 24.03 65.06
#